data_AF-A0A4Q6IPG4-F1
#
_entry.id   AF-A0A4Q6IPG4-F1
#
_cell.length_a   1.000
_cell.length_b   1.000
_cell.length_c   1.000
_cell.angle_alpha   90.00
_cell.angle_beta   90.00
_cell.angle_gamma   90.00
#
_symmetry.space_group_name_H-M   'P 1'
#
loop_
_entity.id
_entity.type
_entity.pdbx_description
1 polymer ?
#
loop_
_entity_poly.entity_id
_entity_poly.type
_entity_poly.pdbx_seq_one_letter_code
_entity_poly.pdbx_strand_id
1 'polypeptide(L)'
;MAEQQGAAPKRHTTPHPIRVPDQLWHAYGRVCEQLGTDRTNDLLDHMRAQVREHGTEEDLADLLAAERELAERRSRKGGRPRRTPTSERSGKA
;
A
#
# COMPACT_ATOMS: atom_id res chain seq x y z
N MET A 1 8.69 40.98 2.06
CA MET A 1 8.44 39.82 2.94
C MET A 1 8.35 38.60 2.04
N ALA A 2 9.43 37.82 1.93
CA ALA A 2 9.46 36.64 1.07
C ALA A 2 8.88 35.46 1.85
N GLU A 3 7.67 35.02 1.47
CA GLU A 3 7.08 33.77 1.95
C GLU A 3 7.96 32.60 1.51
N GLN A 4 8.71 32.05 2.46
CA GLN A 4 9.40 30.79 2.28
C GLN A 4 8.34 29.67 2.26
N GLN A 5 7.98 29.24 1.07
CA GLN A 5 7.21 28.00 0.85
C GLN A 5 8.10 26.82 1.25
N GLY A 6 8.02 26.43 2.53
CA GLY A 6 8.64 25.21 3.02
C GLY A 6 8.01 24.01 2.33
N ALA A 7 8.78 23.30 1.50
CA ALA A 7 8.35 22.06 0.87
C ALA A 7 7.88 21.08 1.95
N ALA A 8 6.59 20.72 1.91
CA ALA A 8 5.99 19.81 2.87
C ALA A 8 6.82 18.51 2.96
N PRO A 9 7.11 18.00 4.17
CA PRO A 9 7.96 16.83 4.33
C PRO A 9 7.35 15.64 3.59
N LYS A 10 8.19 14.88 2.87
CA LYS A 10 7.78 13.64 2.20
C LYS A 10 7.26 12.66 3.27
N ARG A 11 5.94 12.59 3.42
CA ARG A 11 5.28 11.63 4.31
C ARG A 11 5.44 10.23 3.71
N HIS A 12 6.33 9.43 4.29
CA HIS A 12 6.50 8.02 3.97
C HIS A 12 5.61 7.19 4.89
N THR A 13 4.96 6.15 4.35
CA THR A 13 4.30 5.15 5.21
C THR A 13 5.39 4.34 5.89
N THR A 14 5.45 4.41 7.22
CA THR A 14 6.43 3.65 8.00
C THR A 14 6.15 2.16 7.82
N PRO A 15 7.15 1.34 7.44
CA PRO A 15 6.97 -0.11 7.41
C PRO A 15 6.86 -0.65 8.84
N HIS A 16 5.80 -1.41 9.10
CA HIS A 16 5.60 -2.09 10.39
C HIS A 16 5.90 -3.58 10.21
N PRO A 17 6.98 -4.11 10.82
CA PRO A 17 7.34 -5.52 10.66
C PRO A 17 6.38 -6.41 11.45
N ILE A 18 5.82 -7.43 10.78
CA ILE A 18 5.06 -8.50 11.42
C ILE A 18 5.92 -9.75 11.56
N ARG A 19 5.70 -10.52 12.63
CA ARG A 19 6.32 -11.84 12.81
C ARG A 19 5.30 -12.90 12.40
N VAL A 20 5.65 -13.68 11.40
CA VAL A 20 4.80 -14.74 10.84
C VAL A 20 5.66 -15.97 10.55
N PRO A 21 5.16 -17.20 10.77
CA PRO A 21 5.85 -18.40 10.32
C PRO A 21 6.02 -18.41 8.79
N ASP A 22 7.19 -18.81 8.30
CA ASP A 22 7.52 -18.78 6.87
C ASP A 22 6.51 -19.57 6.02
N GLN A 23 6.14 -20.76 6.47
CA GLN A 23 5.18 -21.60 5.75
C GLN A 23 3.81 -20.91 5.61
N LEU A 24 3.38 -20.20 6.64
CA LEU A 24 2.14 -19.43 6.61
C LEU A 24 2.25 -18.27 5.63
N TRP A 25 3.36 -17.53 5.64
CA TRP A 25 3.59 -16.41 4.72
C TRP A 25 3.58 -16.82 3.24
N HIS A 26 4.15 -18.00 2.94
CA HIS A 26 4.11 -18.57 1.60
C HIS A 26 2.71 -19.05 1.21
N ALA A 27 2.00 -19.74 2.10
CA ALA A 27 0.63 -20.17 1.85
C ALA A 27 -0.31 -18.99 1.59
N TYR A 28 -0.25 -17.97 2.45
CA TYR A 28 -1.00 -16.73 2.29
C TYR A 28 -0.71 -16.04 0.95
N GLY A 29 0.55 -16.02 0.52
CA GLY A 29 0.92 -15.50 -0.79
C GLY A 29 0.23 -16.18 -1.97
N ARG A 30 0.19 -17.51 -1.97
CA ARG A 30 -0.49 -18.27 -3.03
C ARG A 30 -1.98 -17.96 -3.06
N VAL A 31 -2.61 -17.78 -1.90
CA VAL A 31 -4.01 -17.37 -1.81
C VAL A 31 -4.21 -15.96 -2.39
N CYS A 32 -3.37 -14.99 -2.02
CA CYS A 32 -3.45 -13.64 -2.61
C CYS A 32 -3.30 -13.66 -4.14
N GLU A 33 -2.38 -14.47 -4.67
CA GLU A 33 -2.19 -14.66 -6.11
C GLU A 33 -3.44 -15.25 -6.78
N GLN A 34 -4.07 -16.26 -6.16
CA GLN A 34 -5.33 -16.84 -6.65
C GLN A 34 -6.47 -15.81 -6.67
N LEU A 35 -6.50 -14.92 -5.68
CA LEU A 35 -7.50 -13.86 -5.56
C LEU A 35 -7.17 -12.61 -6.41
N GLY A 36 -6.03 -12.60 -7.11
CA GLY A 36 -5.61 -11.46 -7.93
C GLY A 36 -5.26 -10.21 -7.13
N THR A 37 -4.91 -10.35 -5.86
CA THR A 37 -4.51 -9.26 -4.96
C THR A 37 -3.07 -9.43 -4.50
N ASP A 38 -2.52 -8.42 -3.82
CA ASP A 38 -1.25 -8.53 -3.14
C ASP A 38 -1.46 -8.65 -1.62
N ARG A 39 -0.49 -9.29 -0.94
CA ARG A 39 -0.52 -9.51 0.51
C ARG A 39 -0.71 -8.22 1.32
N THR A 40 -0.26 -7.07 0.79
CA THR A 40 -0.37 -5.79 1.50
C THR A 40 -1.79 -5.26 1.44
N ASN A 41 -2.42 -5.28 0.27
CA ASN A 41 -3.79 -4.82 0.09
C ASN A 41 -4.76 -5.71 0.87
N ASP A 42 -4.60 -7.02 0.81
CA ASP A 42 -5.44 -7.96 1.57
C ASP A 42 -5.29 -7.75 3.08
N LEU A 43 -4.06 -7.60 3.58
CA LEU A 43 -3.82 -7.31 4.99
C LEU A 43 -4.41 -5.95 5.41
N LEU A 44 -4.29 -4.92 4.56
CA LEU A 44 -4.89 -3.62 4.82
C LEU A 44 -6.41 -3.70 4.84
N ASP A 45 -7.03 -4.46 3.93
CA ASP A 45 -8.47 -4.65 3.90
C ASP A 45 -8.95 -5.40 5.14
N HIS A 46 -8.21 -6.41 5.59
CA HIS A 46 -8.49 -7.10 6.84
C HIS A 46 -8.39 -6.15 8.06
N MET A 47 -7.33 -5.33 8.14
CA MET A 47 -7.20 -4.33 9.21
C MET A 47 -8.37 -3.34 9.21
N ARG A 48 -8.78 -2.84 8.03
CA ARG A 48 -9.95 -1.95 7.91
C ARG A 48 -11.23 -2.62 8.38
N ALA A 49 -11.45 -3.87 8.00
CA ALA A 49 -12.62 -4.64 8.42
C ALA A 49 -12.65 -4.80 9.94
N GLN A 50 -11.51 -5.18 10.54
CA GLN A 50 -11.41 -5.39 11.98
C GLN A 50 -11.68 -4.10 12.78
N VAL A 51 -11.16 -2.96 12.33
CA VAL A 51 -11.41 -1.65 12.97
C VAL A 51 -12.87 -1.22 12.80
N ARG A 52 -13.50 -1.50 11.65
CA ARG A 52 -14.93 -1.20 11.47
C ARG A 52 -15.84 -2.06 12.33
N GLU A 53 -15.46 -3.31 12.54
CA GLU A 53 -16.27 -4.28 13.30
C GLU A 53 -16.12 -4.12 14.81
N HIS A 54 -14.92 -3.78 15.29
CA HIS A 54 -14.61 -3.78 16.73
C HIS A 54 -14.00 -2.48 17.27
N GLY A 55 -13.73 -1.51 16.40
CA GLY A 55 -13.09 -0.25 16.80
C GLY A 55 -14.00 0.62 17.65
N THR A 56 -13.38 1.39 18.53
CA THR A 56 -14.02 2.47 19.26
C THR A 56 -14.26 3.69 18.36
N GLU A 57 -14.94 4.72 18.87
CA GLU A 57 -15.13 5.97 18.12
C GLU A 57 -13.80 6.64 17.74
N GLU A 58 -12.78 6.51 18.60
CA GLU A 58 -11.41 6.99 18.33
C GLU A 58 -10.75 6.19 17.20
N ASP A 59 -10.84 4.85 17.24
CA ASP A 59 -10.26 3.98 16.20
C ASP A 59 -10.90 4.21 14.83
N LEU A 60 -12.21 4.49 14.81
CA LEU A 60 -12.94 4.83 13.58
C LEU A 60 -12.50 6.20 13.03
N ALA A 61 -12.27 7.19 13.91
CA ALA A 61 -11.76 8.50 13.50
C ALA A 61 -10.36 8.40 12.87
N ASP A 62 -9.49 7.58 13.48
CA ASP A 62 -8.15 7.29 12.96
C ASP A 62 -8.19 6.54 11.63
N LEU A 63 -9.10 5.58 11.48
CA LEU A 63 -9.33 4.90 10.21
C LEU A 63 -9.73 5.89 9.10
N LEU A 64 -10.66 6.81 9.39
CA LEU A 64 -11.10 7.83 8.44
C LEU A 64 -9.97 8.83 8.09
N ALA A 65 -9.10 9.16 9.04
CA ALA A 65 -7.93 9.99 8.77
C ALA A 65 -6.93 9.25 7.84
N ALA A 66 -6.67 7.97 8.12
CA ALA A 66 -5.78 7.14 7.31
C ALA A 66 -6.32 6.92 5.89
N GLU A 67 -7.63 6.71 5.72
CA GLU A 67 -8.26 6.55 4.40
C GLU A 67 -8.18 7.84 3.56
N ARG A 68 -8.41 9.01 4.17
CA ARG A 68 -8.25 10.31 3.50
C ARG A 68 -6.83 10.52 2.99
N GLU A 69 -5.83 10.25 3.82
CA GLU A 69 -4.42 10.36 3.42
C GLU A 69 -4.08 9.39 2.26
N LEU A 70 -4.58 8.16 2.31
CA LEU A 70 -4.33 7.18 1.25
C LEU A 70 -4.99 7.57 -0.07
N ALA A 71 -6.21 8.12 -0.02
CA ALA A 71 -6.95 8.59 -1.18
C ALA A 71 -6.24 9.78 -1.85
N GLU A 72 -5.78 10.76 -1.08
CA GLU A 72 -4.99 11.89 -1.59
C GLU A 72 -3.70 11.41 -2.30
N ARG A 73 -3.02 10.40 -1.75
CA ARG A 73 -1.82 9.82 -2.39
C ARG A 73 -2.15 9.06 -3.67
N ARG A 74 -3.24 8.29 -3.71
CA ARG A 74 -3.68 7.58 -4.92
C ARG A 74 -4.08 8.57 -6.02
N SER A 75 -4.77 9.66 -5.66
CA SER A 75 -5.10 10.76 -6.56
C SER A 75 -3.85 11.42 -7.16
N ARG A 76 -2.80 11.65 -6.35
CA ARG A 76 -1.51 12.17 -6.81
C ARG A 76 -0.70 11.17 -7.66
N LYS A 77 -0.93 9.86 -7.50
CA LYS A 77 -0.32 8.78 -8.30
C LYS A 77 -1.17 8.38 -9.52
N GLY A 78 -1.88 9.32 -10.13
CA GLY A 78 -2.40 9.16 -11.49
C GLY A 78 -1.25 8.90 -12.48
N GLY A 79 -1.03 7.64 -12.83
CA GLY A 79 -0.10 7.22 -13.88
C GLY A 79 1.26 6.74 -13.37
N ARG A 80 1.34 5.49 -12.88
CA ARG A 80 2.55 4.71 -13.15
C ARG A 80 2.30 3.98 -14.48
N PRO A 81 2.74 4.52 -15.65
CA PRO A 81 2.76 3.72 -16.85
C PRO A 81 3.60 2.47 -16.56
N ARG A 82 3.01 1.31 -16.87
CA ARG A 82 3.64 0.00 -16.75
C ARG A 82 4.96 0.06 -17.53
N ARG A 83 6.10 -0.24 -16.89
CA ARG A 83 7.34 -0.45 -17.64
C ARG A 83 7.06 -1.60 -18.60
N THR A 84 6.98 -1.31 -19.89
CA THR A 84 7.03 -2.34 -20.93
C THR A 84 8.36 -3.07 -20.79
N PRO A 85 8.38 -4.40 -20.80
CA PRO A 85 9.65 -5.13 -20.85
C PRO A 85 10.31 -4.78 -22.18
N THR A 86 11.49 -4.14 -22.13
CA THR A 86 12.37 -4.00 -23.28
C THR A 86 12.73 -5.41 -23.74
N SER A 87 12.03 -5.89 -24.77
CA SER A 87 12.45 -7.03 -25.55
C SER A 87 13.54 -6.56 -26.50
N GLU A 88 14.80 -6.69 -26.10
CA GLU A 88 15.89 -6.79 -27.06
C GLU A 88 16.50 -8.19 -26.96
N ARG A 89 15.88 -9.09 -27.72
CA ARG A 89 16.58 -10.19 -28.37
C ARG A 89 17.42 -9.57 -29.49
N SER A 90 18.73 -9.64 -29.36
CA SER A 90 19.67 -9.64 -30.49
C SER A 90 20.98 -10.24 -29.93
N GLY A 91 21.50 -11.40 -30.32
CA GLY A 91 21.39 -12.09 -31.58
C GLY A 91 22.46 -11.57 -32.56
N LYS A 92 23.56 -12.35 -32.71
CA LYS A 92 24.74 -12.20 -33.60
C LYS A 92 25.99 -11.66 -32.89
N ALA A 93 27.17 -12.24 -33.05
CA ALA A 93 27.67 -13.38 -33.83
C ALA A 93 28.97 -13.88 -33.16
#